data_AF-A0A9N9BPW6-F1
#
_entry.id   AF-A0A9N9BPW6-F1
#
_cell.length_a   1.000
_cell.length_b   1.000
_cell.length_c   1.000
_cell.angle_alpha   90.00
_cell.angle_beta   90.00
_cell.angle_gamma   90.00
#
_symmetry.space_group_name_H-M   'P 1'
#
loop_
_entity.id
_entity.type
_entity.pdbx_description
1 polymer ?
#
loop_
_entity_poly.entity_id
_entity_poly.type
_entity_poly.pdbx_seq_one_letter_code
_entity_poly.pdbx_strand_id
1 'polypeptide(L)'
;MSKWSSQEDAAVINLYDVYGAQWTIISNILQTKTAQQCSQRWRNALRLGINKRPLTASERETVKRLYRVHGPRWNRISLGLPDRTPNMVKTSFQESQAEEKRIRAQMSVNRLLNWRC
;
A
#
# COMPACT_ATOMS: atom_id res chain seq x y z
N MET A 1 -4.50 6.65 -14.32
CA MET A 1 -4.17 7.26 -13.02
C MET A 1 -2.82 7.95 -13.16
N SER A 2 -2.75 9.26 -12.93
CA SER A 2 -1.48 10.02 -12.97
C SER A 2 -0.61 9.65 -11.76
N LYS A 3 0.70 9.43 -11.99
CA LYS A 3 1.68 9.14 -10.95
C LYS A 3 1.99 10.42 -10.18
N TRP A 4 2.04 10.33 -8.85
CA TRP A 4 2.44 11.43 -7.98
C TRP A 4 3.93 11.72 -8.12
N SER A 5 4.30 12.98 -8.30
CA SER A 5 5.69 13.43 -8.23
C SER A 5 6.08 13.85 -6.81
N SER A 6 7.39 13.93 -6.55
CA SER A 6 7.90 14.43 -5.26
C SER A 6 7.51 15.89 -5.02
N GLN A 7 7.41 16.69 -6.08
CA GLN A 7 6.97 18.09 -6.01
C GLN A 7 5.50 18.19 -5.62
N GLU A 8 4.64 17.34 -6.21
CA GLU A 8 3.22 17.29 -5.85
C GLU A 8 3.03 16.82 -4.40
N ASP A 9 3.81 15.82 -3.97
CA ASP A 9 3.79 15.36 -2.57
C ASP A 9 4.19 16.47 -1.59
N ALA A 10 5.27 17.21 -1.90
CA ALA A 10 5.72 18.33 -1.08
C ALA A 10 4.68 19.46 -1.04
N ALA A 11 4.06 19.79 -2.19
CA ALA A 11 3.00 20.77 -2.26
C ALA A 11 1.80 20.38 -1.40
N VAL A 12 1.35 19.11 -1.46
CA VAL A 12 0.25 18.63 -0.62
C VAL A 12 0.60 18.69 0.87
N ILE A 13 1.85 18.38 1.26
CA ILE A 13 2.30 18.49 2.64
C ILE A 13 2.24 19.95 3.12
N ASN A 14 2.84 20.87 2.37
CA ASN A 14 2.87 22.27 2.74
C ASN A 14 1.45 22.88 2.80
N LEU A 15 0.59 22.55 1.83
CA LEU A 15 -0.79 23.04 1.81
C LEU A 15 -1.62 22.43 2.95
N TYR A 16 -1.37 21.19 3.34
CA TYR A 16 -2.03 20.60 4.50
C TYR A 16 -1.60 21.25 5.81
N ASP A 17 -0.34 21.66 5.94
CA ASP A 17 0.15 22.39 7.13
C ASP A 17 -0.56 23.74 7.30
N VAL A 18 -0.86 24.43 6.19
CA VAL A 18 -1.55 25.72 6.19
C VAL A 18 -3.07 25.59 6.34
N TYR A 19 -3.71 24.69 5.56
CA TYR A 19 -5.17 24.62 5.44
C TYR A 19 -5.81 23.43 6.16
N GLY A 20 -5.03 22.48 6.68
CA GLY A 20 -5.53 21.24 7.24
C GLY A 20 -6.20 20.33 6.19
N ALA A 21 -7.19 19.54 6.61
CA ALA A 21 -7.89 18.58 5.75
C ALA A 21 -8.89 19.20 4.74
N GLN A 22 -8.70 20.45 4.35
CA GLN A 22 -9.55 21.17 3.39
C GLN A 22 -9.18 20.81 1.95
N TRP A 23 -9.45 19.56 1.56
CA TRP A 23 -8.98 18.97 0.29
C TRP A 23 -9.43 19.72 -0.96
N THR A 24 -10.61 20.35 -0.95
CA THR A 24 -11.12 21.16 -2.06
C THR A 24 -10.23 22.37 -2.32
N ILE A 25 -9.79 23.06 -1.26
CA ILE A 25 -8.87 24.20 -1.36
C ILE A 25 -7.52 23.71 -1.87
N ILE A 26 -6.99 22.63 -1.28
CA ILE A 26 -5.70 22.05 -1.68
C ILE A 26 -5.70 21.66 -3.16
N SER A 27 -6.76 21.00 -3.65
CA SER A 27 -6.85 20.64 -5.08
C SER A 27 -6.97 21.85 -5.99
N ASN A 28 -7.68 22.90 -5.57
CA ASN A 28 -7.81 24.12 -6.36
C ASN A 28 -6.48 24.87 -6.48
N ILE A 29 -5.64 24.82 -5.45
CA ILE A 29 -4.29 25.40 -5.49
C ILE A 29 -3.35 24.52 -6.32
N LEU A 30 -3.41 23.20 -6.14
CA LEU A 30 -2.53 22.27 -6.84
C LEU A 30 -2.85 22.17 -8.34
N GLN A 31 -4.13 22.32 -8.73
CA GLN A 31 -4.68 22.28 -10.10
C GLN A 31 -4.42 21.00 -10.92
N THR A 32 -3.51 20.13 -10.49
CA THR A 32 -3.13 18.89 -11.20
C THR A 32 -3.83 17.64 -10.67
N LYS A 33 -4.45 17.71 -9.49
CA LYS A 33 -5.11 16.59 -8.80
C LYS A 33 -6.43 17.02 -8.17
N THR A 34 -7.39 16.11 -8.07
CA THR A 34 -8.69 16.36 -7.44
C THR A 34 -8.62 16.24 -5.91
N ALA A 35 -9.58 16.83 -5.20
CA ALA A 35 -9.69 16.74 -3.74
C ALA A 35 -9.65 15.29 -3.23
N GLN A 36 -10.35 14.39 -3.91
CA GLN A 36 -10.36 12.96 -3.59
C GLN A 36 -8.96 12.33 -3.73
N GLN A 37 -8.22 12.68 -4.79
CA GLN A 37 -6.86 12.20 -5.00
C GLN A 37 -5.91 12.72 -3.92
N CYS A 38 -5.99 14.00 -3.58
CA CYS A 38 -5.19 14.61 -2.51
C CYS A 38 -5.45 13.93 -1.15
N SER A 39 -6.72 13.78 -0.76
CA SER A 39 -7.11 13.10 0.48
C SER A 39 -6.60 11.65 0.52
N GLN A 40 -6.74 10.93 -0.60
CA GLN A 40 -6.31 9.55 -0.68
C GLN A 40 -4.78 9.43 -0.61
N ARG A 41 -4.05 10.34 -1.26
CA ARG A 41 -2.59 10.40 -1.22
C ARG A 41 -2.10 10.70 0.19
N TRP A 42 -2.72 11.66 0.86
CA TRP A 42 -2.41 12.00 2.25
C TRP A 42 -2.52 10.79 3.17
N ARG A 43 -3.69 10.15 3.20
CA ARG A 43 -3.96 9.01 4.08
C ARG A 43 -3.07 7.79 3.81
N ASN A 44 -2.66 7.59 2.56
CA ASN A 44 -1.91 6.39 2.16
C ASN A 44 -0.39 6.55 2.21
N ALA A 45 0.13 7.77 2.06
CA ALA A 45 1.56 7.97 1.80
C ALA A 45 2.20 9.19 2.47
N LEU A 46 1.44 10.26 2.75
CA LEU A 46 2.04 11.54 3.22
C LEU A 46 1.79 11.84 4.70
N ARG A 47 0.75 11.27 5.32
CA ARG A 47 0.46 11.49 6.74
C ARG A 47 1.71 11.19 7.60
N LEU A 48 2.01 12.11 8.50
CA LEU A 48 3.06 11.92 9.51
C LEU A 48 2.79 10.64 10.32
N GLY A 49 3.85 9.93 10.65
CA GLY A 49 3.77 8.63 11.34
C GLY A 49 3.56 7.42 10.43
N ILE A 50 3.47 7.57 9.09
CA ILE A 50 3.48 6.39 8.20
C ILE A 50 4.91 5.83 8.10
N ASN A 51 5.07 4.57 8.50
CA ASN A 51 6.33 3.86 8.30
C ASN A 51 6.43 3.36 6.85
N LYS A 52 7.30 4.00 6.06
CA LYS A 52 7.51 3.69 4.63
C LYS A 52 8.39 2.45 4.37
N ARG A 53 8.98 1.83 5.41
CA ARG A 53 9.80 0.63 5.24
C ARG A 53 8.95 -0.56 4.79
N PRO A 54 9.53 -1.58 4.14
CA PRO A 54 8.82 -2.83 3.88
C PRO A 54 8.23 -3.44 5.16
N LEU A 55 7.15 -4.22 5.03
CA LEU A 55 6.61 -4.98 6.15
C LEU A 55 7.63 -6.05 6.57
N THR A 56 7.88 -6.13 7.87
CA THR A 56 8.69 -7.17 8.48
C THR A 56 8.03 -8.54 8.33
N ALA A 57 8.79 -9.62 8.50
CA ALA A 57 8.23 -10.98 8.44
C ALA A 57 7.08 -11.18 9.44
N SER A 58 7.21 -10.66 10.66
CA SER A 58 6.16 -10.69 11.69
C SER A 58 4.89 -9.96 11.24
N GLU A 59 5.03 -8.74 10.71
CA GLU A 59 3.89 -7.98 10.21
C GLU A 59 3.20 -8.70 9.05
N ARG A 60 3.97 -9.29 8.12
CA ARG A 60 3.42 -10.09 7.01
C ARG A 60 2.63 -11.30 7.49
N GLU A 61 3.09 -11.98 8.53
CA GLU A 61 2.35 -13.10 9.13
C GLU A 61 1.04 -12.63 9.77
N THR A 62 1.06 -11.48 10.45
CA THR A 62 -0.15 -10.83 10.97
C THR A 62 -1.12 -10.48 9.85
N VAL A 63 -0.65 -9.95 8.71
CA VAL A 63 -1.50 -9.70 7.53
C VAL A 63 -2.16 -11.00 7.04
N LYS A 64 -1.39 -12.09 6.89
CA LYS A 64 -1.93 -13.39 6.45
C LYS A 64 -3.00 -13.91 7.42
N ARG A 65 -2.73 -13.84 8.73
CA ARG A 65 -3.67 -14.25 9.78
C ARG A 65 -4.96 -13.44 9.74
N LEU A 66 -4.87 -12.12 9.72
CA LEU A 66 -6.04 -11.23 9.69
C LEU A 66 -6.83 -11.36 8.38
N TYR A 67 -6.17 -11.61 7.26
CA TYR A 67 -6.84 -11.87 5.99
C TYR A 67 -7.70 -13.14 6.04
N ARG A 68 -7.26 -14.21 6.71
CA ARG A 68 -8.07 -15.43 6.90
C ARG A 68 -9.38 -15.16 7.64
N VAL A 69 -9.39 -14.20 8.56
CA VAL A 69 -10.57 -13.84 9.37
C VAL A 69 -11.45 -12.81 8.66
N HIS A 70 -10.85 -11.80 8.02
CA HIS A 70 -11.56 -10.62 7.54
C HIS A 70 -11.67 -10.52 6.01
N GLY A 71 -10.98 -11.37 5.24
CA GLY A 71 -10.90 -11.26 3.78
C GLY A 71 -10.24 -9.96 3.31
N PRO A 72 -10.56 -9.44 2.10
CA PRO A 72 -9.89 -8.28 1.50
C PRO A 72 -10.31 -6.92 2.10
N ARG A 73 -10.63 -6.89 3.39
CA ARG A 73 -11.00 -5.68 4.13
C ARG A 73 -9.74 -5.00 4.67
N TRP A 74 -8.94 -4.43 3.76
CA TRP A 74 -7.62 -3.87 4.07
C TRP A 74 -7.64 -2.80 5.16
N ASN A 75 -8.69 -1.96 5.21
CA ASN A 75 -8.87 -0.97 6.27
C ASN A 75 -8.97 -1.62 7.66
N ARG A 76 -9.60 -2.80 7.77
CA ARG A 76 -9.73 -3.53 9.04
C ARG A 76 -8.44 -4.25 9.40
N ILE A 77 -7.75 -4.79 8.40
CA ILE A 77 -6.45 -5.46 8.61
C ILE A 77 -5.39 -4.45 9.06
N SER A 78 -5.35 -3.24 8.48
CA SER A 78 -4.39 -2.21 8.88
C SER A 78 -4.57 -1.71 10.32
N LEU A 79 -5.74 -1.89 10.93
CA LEU A 79 -5.93 -1.56 12.35
C LEU A 79 -5.07 -2.43 13.27
N GLY A 80 -4.70 -3.65 12.85
CA GLY A 80 -3.80 -4.53 13.58
C GLY A 80 -2.32 -4.25 13.37
N LEU A 81 -1.97 -3.22 12.59
CA LEU A 81 -0.61 -2.86 12.23
C LEU A 81 -0.42 -1.35 12.42
N PRO A 82 0.05 -0.90 13.60
CA PRO A 82 0.29 0.53 13.84
C PRO A 82 1.27 1.07 12.79
N ASP A 83 1.06 2.33 12.38
CA ASP A 83 1.88 3.04 11.40
C ASP A 83 1.89 2.46 9.97
N ARG A 84 1.07 1.44 9.69
CA ARG A 84 0.91 0.85 8.34
C ARG A 84 -0.40 1.25 7.70
N THR A 85 -0.36 1.59 6.41
CA THR A 85 -1.57 1.97 5.67
C THR A 85 -2.24 0.76 5.03
N PRO A 86 -3.57 0.80 4.79
CA PRO A 86 -4.29 -0.27 4.10
C PRO A 86 -3.66 -0.65 2.75
N ASN A 87 -3.09 0.35 2.05
CA ASN A 87 -2.44 0.13 0.76
C ASN A 87 -1.15 -0.70 0.92
N MET A 88 -0.33 -0.42 1.94
CA MET A 88 0.88 -1.21 2.21
C MET A 88 0.56 -2.66 2.53
N VAL A 89 -0.48 -2.87 3.35
CA VAL A 89 -0.99 -4.21 3.69
C VAL A 89 -1.43 -4.96 2.45
N LYS A 90 -2.25 -4.32 1.59
CA LYS A 90 -2.71 -4.91 0.33
C LYS A 90 -1.55 -5.28 -0.57
N THR A 91 -0.61 -4.37 -0.80
CA THR A 91 0.56 -4.60 -1.66
C THR A 91 1.38 -5.77 -1.15
N SER A 92 1.69 -5.81 0.15
CA SER A 92 2.47 -6.90 0.74
C SER A 92 1.78 -8.27 0.64
N PHE A 93 0.45 -8.30 0.79
CA PHE A 93 -0.31 -9.53 0.59
C PHE A 93 -0.27 -10.00 -0.87
N GLN A 94 -0.42 -9.08 -1.83
CA GLN A 94 -0.35 -9.39 -3.26
C GLN A 94 1.04 -9.91 -3.67
N GLU A 95 2.11 -9.29 -3.16
CA GLU A 95 3.48 -9.76 -3.35
C GLU A 95 3.68 -11.18 -2.80
N SER A 96 3.16 -11.45 -1.60
CA SER A 96 3.24 -12.78 -0.99
C SER A 96 2.54 -13.84 -1.84
N GLN A 97 1.35 -13.53 -2.38
CA GLN A 97 0.60 -14.42 -3.26
C GLN A 97 1.29 -14.63 -4.62
N ALA A 98 1.91 -13.58 -5.17
CA ALA A 98 2.66 -13.68 -6.41
C ALA A 98 3.90 -14.57 -6.25
N GLU A 99 4.59 -14.45 -5.12
CA GLU A 99 5.76 -15.27 -4.80
C GLU A 99 5.39 -16.75 -4.64
N GLU A 100 4.33 -17.07 -3.89
CA GLU A 100 3.83 -18.44 -3.74
C GLU A 100 3.47 -19.08 -5.10
N LYS A 101 2.87 -18.30 -6.01
CA LYS A 101 2.58 -18.76 -7.39
C LYS A 101 3.84 -19.02 -8.19
N ARG A 102 4.85 -18.14 -8.11
CA ARG A 102 6.14 -18.29 -8.79
C ARG A 102 6.87 -19.54 -8.31
N ILE A 103 6.96 -19.74 -6.99
CA ILE A 103 7.59 -20.92 -6.39
C ILE A 103 6.86 -22.19 -6.84
N ARG A 104 5.52 -22.20 -6.84
CA ARG A 104 4.73 -23.35 -7.31
C ARG A 104 4.97 -23.67 -8.79
N ALA A 105 5.02 -22.65 -9.64
CA ALA A 105 5.33 -22.80 -11.06
C ALA A 105 6.75 -23.36 -11.27
N GLN A 106 7.74 -22.80 -10.57
CA GLN A 106 9.12 -23.29 -10.63
C GLN A 106 9.23 -24.75 -10.15
N MET A 107 8.54 -25.12 -9.07
CA MET A 107 8.49 -26.50 -8.60
C MET A 107 7.85 -27.45 -9.61
N SER A 108 6.80 -27.03 -10.32
CA SER A 108 6.22 -27.86 -11.40
C SER A 108 7.18 -28.04 -12.57
N VAL A 109 7.92 -26.99 -12.96
CA VAL A 109 8.94 -27.08 -14.02
C VAL A 109 10.08 -28.01 -13.59
N ASN A 110 10.61 -27.84 -12.38
CA ASN A 110 11.66 -28.71 -11.85
C ASN A 110 11.21 -30.18 -11.77
N ARG A 111 9.94 -30.43 -11.44
CA ARG A 111 9.36 -31.79 -11.42
C ARG A 111 9.27 -32.41 -12.81
N LEU A 112 8.97 -31.61 -13.84
CA LEU A 112 8.97 -32.05 -15.25
C LEU A 112 10.39 -32.28 -15.80
N LEU A 113 11.35 -31.45 -15.39
CA LEU A 113 12.76 -31.61 -15.76
C LEU A 113 13.37 -32.87 -15.14
N ASN A 114 13.05 -33.17 -13.89
CA ASN A 114 13.55 -34.36 -13.18
C ASN A 114 12.90 -35.68 -13.62
N TRP A 115 11.81 -35.67 -14.40
CA TRP A 115 11.14 -36.87 -14.91
C TRP A 115 11.70 -37.34 -16.28
N ARG A 116 12.59 -36.56 -16.89
CA ARG A 116 13.21 -36.86 -18.20
C ARG A 116 14.55 -37.63 -18.10
N CYS A 117 14.86 -38.22 -16.95
CA CYS A 117 15.97 -39.16 -16.78
C CYS A 117 15.45 -40.56 -16.49
#